data_AF-A0AAP9Y816-F1
#
_entry.id   AF-A0AAP9Y816-F1
#
_cell.length_a   1.000
_cell.length_b   1.000
_cell.length_c   1.000
_cell.angle_alpha   90.00
_cell.angle_beta   90.00
_cell.angle_gamma   90.00
#
_symmetry.space_group_name_H-M   'P 1'
#
loop_
_entity.id
_entity.type
_entity.pdbx_description
1 polymer ?
#
loop_
_entity_poly.entity_id
_entity_poly.type
_entity_poly.pdbx_seq_one_letter_code
_entity_poly.pdbx_strand_id
1 'polypeptide(L)'
;MAYGNFPEHPDDSVGGWMLTLFITTIPLVGFIYLLVLAFSSGGSPSKRNFARALFIWQIIGAVVTIILFVLFGTAIWAALQNGVH
;
A
#
# COMPACT_ATOMS: atom_id res chain seq x y z
N MET A 1 3.37 -5.12 -37.11
CA MET A 1 2.70 -4.01 -36.38
C MET A 1 3.67 -3.57 -35.29
N ALA A 2 3.94 -2.28 -35.17
CA ALA A 2 5.11 -1.75 -34.46
C ALA A 2 4.99 -1.86 -32.93
N TYR A 3 5.84 -2.66 -32.28
CA TYR A 3 6.04 -2.65 -30.81
C TYR A 3 6.85 -1.44 -30.33
N GLY A 4 7.06 -0.45 -31.18
CA GLY A 4 8.14 0.53 -31.00
C GLY A 4 7.76 1.80 -30.24
N ASN A 5 6.49 2.10 -29.97
CA ASN A 5 6.10 3.39 -29.37
C ASN A 5 4.83 3.25 -28.52
N PHE A 6 4.95 2.67 -27.33
CA PHE A 6 3.99 3.03 -26.28
C PHE A 6 4.36 4.44 -25.81
N PRO A 7 3.39 5.36 -25.70
CA PRO A 7 3.68 6.65 -25.09
C PRO A 7 4.21 6.40 -23.67
N GLU A 8 5.51 6.56 -23.46
CA GLU A 8 6.05 6.59 -22.11
C GLU A 8 5.45 7.83 -21.44
N HIS A 9 4.56 7.61 -20.48
CA HIS A 9 4.15 8.68 -19.61
C HIS A 9 5.40 9.13 -18.85
N PRO A 10 5.81 10.42 -18.93
CA PRO A 10 7.00 10.89 -18.19
C PRO A 10 6.92 10.57 -16.68
N ASP A 11 5.69 10.48 -16.16
CA ASP A 11 5.39 10.06 -14.80
C ASP A 11 5.80 8.61 -14.49
N ASP A 12 5.82 7.72 -15.48
CA ASP A 12 6.23 6.31 -15.36
C ASP A 12 7.74 6.10 -15.48
N SER A 13 8.52 7.17 -15.62
CA SER A 13 9.98 7.10 -15.54
C SER A 13 10.45 6.52 -14.20
N VAL A 14 11.68 5.99 -14.17
CA VAL A 14 12.32 5.48 -12.95
C VAL A 14 12.32 6.55 -11.86
N GLY A 15 12.66 7.81 -12.19
CA GLY A 15 12.62 8.92 -11.24
C GLY A 15 11.21 9.17 -10.68
N GLY A 16 10.19 9.07 -11.54
CA GLY A 16 8.79 9.17 -11.13
C GLY A 16 8.37 8.08 -10.15
N TRP A 17 8.83 6.83 -10.36
CA TRP A 17 8.58 5.72 -9.44
C TRP A 17 9.37 5.83 -8.14
N MET A 18 10.63 6.26 -8.20
CA MET A 18 11.43 6.52 -7.00
C MET A 18 10.75 7.56 -6.10
N LEU A 19 10.21 8.64 -6.68
CA LEU A 19 9.45 9.63 -5.91
C LEU A 19 8.14 9.07 -5.36
N THR A 20 7.38 8.32 -6.17
CA THR A 20 6.15 7.65 -5.72
C THR A 20 6.44 6.75 -4.52
N LEU A 21 7.43 5.86 -4.62
CA LEU A 21 7.82 4.95 -3.55
C LEU A 21 8.27 5.72 -2.30
N PHE A 22 9.09 6.76 -2.47
CA PHE A 22 9.54 7.60 -1.35
C PHE A 22 8.37 8.25 -0.60
N ILE A 23 7.45 8.93 -1.31
CA ILE A 23 6.29 9.58 -0.68
C ILE A 23 5.40 8.56 0.05
N THR A 24 5.21 7.36 -0.52
CA THR A 24 4.36 6.32 0.10
C THR A 24 4.89 5.79 1.44
N THR A 25 6.17 5.99 1.76
CA THR A 25 6.74 5.60 3.06
C THR A 25 6.36 6.55 4.21
N ILE A 26 5.96 7.78 3.89
CA ILE A 26 5.53 8.77 4.89
C ILE A 26 4.09 8.46 5.27
N PRO A 27 3.73 8.18 6.54
CA PRO A 27 2.42 7.62 6.88
C PRO A 27 1.23 8.47 6.43
N LEU A 28 1.12 9.72 6.89
CA LEU A 28 -0.02 10.58 6.57
C LEU A 28 0.04 11.11 5.13
N VAL A 29 1.21 11.58 4.70
CA VAL A 29 1.39 12.14 3.35
C VAL A 29 1.25 11.06 2.28
N GLY A 30 1.86 9.89 2.51
CA GLY A 30 1.77 8.72 1.64
C GLY A 30 0.35 8.18 1.55
N PHE A 31 -0.39 8.14 2.66
CA PHE A 31 -1.81 7.75 2.64
C PHE A 31 -2.64 8.70 1.77
N ILE A 32 -2.50 10.01 1.95
CA ILE A 32 -3.20 11.02 1.12
C ILE A 32 -2.78 10.87 -0.35
N TYR A 33 -1.49 10.70 -0.62
CA TYR A 33 -0.97 10.51 -1.97
C TYR A 33 -1.56 9.28 -2.67
N LEU A 34 -1.70 8.15 -1.95
CA LEU A 34 -2.35 6.96 -2.47
C LEU A 34 -3.83 7.19 -2.79
N LEU A 35 -4.56 7.96 -1.97
CA LEU A 35 -5.95 8.33 -2.28
C LEU A 35 -6.03 9.13 -3.58
N VAL A 36 -5.16 10.14 -3.72
CA VAL A 36 -5.10 10.95 -4.95
C VAL A 36 -4.79 10.07 -6.16
N LEU A 37 -3.79 9.18 -6.08
CA LEU A 37 -3.45 8.28 -7.19
C LEU A 37 -4.57 7.30 -7.53
N ALA A 38 -5.22 6.69 -6.53
CA ALA A 38 -6.24 5.65 -6.75
C ALA A 38 -7.51 6.19 -7.42
N PHE A 39 -7.87 7.44 -7.11
CA PHE A 39 -9.09 8.10 -7.58
C PHE A 39 -8.85 9.13 -8.68
N SER A 40 -7.60 9.40 -9.05
CA SER A 40 -7.30 10.32 -10.17
C SER A 40 -7.82 9.78 -11.51
N SER A 41 -8.50 10.64 -12.26
CA SER A 41 -8.91 10.39 -13.65
C SER A 41 -7.79 10.71 -14.66
N GLY A 42 -6.78 11.51 -14.27
CA GLY A 42 -5.60 11.85 -15.08
C GLY A 42 -4.29 11.24 -14.54
N GLY A 43 -3.27 11.16 -15.40
CA GLY A 43 -1.94 10.64 -15.04
C GLY A 43 -1.74 9.16 -15.36
N SER A 44 -0.58 8.62 -14.94
CA SER A 44 -0.18 7.22 -15.22
C SER A 44 -1.22 6.19 -14.77
N PRO A 45 -1.72 5.33 -15.69
CA PRO A 45 -2.55 4.19 -15.34
C PRO A 45 -1.87 3.21 -14.37
N SER A 46 -0.56 3.06 -14.47
CA SER A 46 0.25 2.15 -13.65
C SER A 46 0.29 2.59 -12.19
N LYS A 47 0.50 3.89 -11.92
CA LYS A 47 0.51 4.43 -10.55
C LYS A 47 -0.86 4.37 -9.89
N ARG A 48 -1.92 4.57 -10.65
CA ARG A 48 -3.30 4.40 -10.16
C ARG A 48 -3.59 2.95 -9.77
N ASN A 49 -3.19 1.99 -10.61
CA ASN A 49 -3.37 0.57 -10.31
C ASN A 49 -2.53 0.13 -9.11
N PHE A 50 -1.30 0.64 -8.98
CA PHE A 50 -0.46 0.45 -7.80
C PHE A 50 -1.14 0.94 -6.52
N ALA A 51 -1.70 2.15 -6.51
CA ALA A 51 -2.39 2.69 -5.35
C ALA A 51 -3.62 1.85 -4.95
N ARG A 52 -4.42 1.42 -5.94
CA ARG A 52 -5.56 0.51 -5.71
C ARG A 52 -5.11 -0.84 -5.14
N ALA A 53 -4.01 -1.40 -5.65
CA ALA A 53 -3.44 -2.65 -5.13
C ALA A 53 -2.97 -2.50 -3.68
N LEU A 54 -2.31 -1.39 -3.34
CA LEU A 54 -1.91 -1.12 -1.96
C LEU A 54 -3.10 -1.01 -1.01
N PHE A 55 -4.20 -0.36 -1.39
CA PHE A 55 -5.42 -0.35 -0.55
C PHE A 55 -5.98 -1.75 -0.32
N ILE A 56 -5.99 -2.60 -1.36
CA ILE A 56 -6.43 -3.99 -1.22
C ILE A 56 -5.50 -4.75 -0.26
N TRP A 57 -4.18 -4.59 -0.37
CA TRP A 57 -3.23 -5.19 0.57
C TRP A 57 -3.38 -4.68 2.00
N GLN A 58 -3.70 -3.40 2.20
CA GLN A 58 -3.99 -2.85 3.52
C GLN A 58 -5.25 -3.49 4.14
N ILE A 59 -6.30 -3.70 3.34
CA ILE A 59 -7.52 -4.39 3.77
C ILE A 59 -7.21 -5.86 4.11
N ILE A 60 -6.48 -6.56 3.23
CA ILE A 60 -6.06 -7.94 3.48
C ILE A 60 -5.23 -8.02 4.77
N GLY A 61 -4.27 -7.12 4.95
CA GLY A 61 -3.44 -7.03 6.15
C GLY A 61 -4.27 -6.84 7.41
N ALA A 62 -5.22 -5.91 7.39
CA ALA A 62 -6.13 -5.68 8.51
C ALA A 62 -6.95 -6.92 8.87
N VAL A 63 -7.52 -7.61 7.86
CA VAL A 63 -8.29 -8.85 8.07
C VAL A 63 -7.41 -9.95 8.66
N VAL A 64 -6.21 -10.16 8.12
CA VAL A 64 -5.26 -11.15 8.63
C VAL A 64 -4.86 -10.83 10.07
N THR A 65 -4.56 -9.57 10.39
CA THR A 65 -4.24 -9.14 11.75
C THR A 65 -5.39 -9.42 12.73
N ILE A 66 -6.63 -9.13 12.33
CA ILE A 66 -7.81 -9.42 13.16
C ILE A 66 -7.95 -10.93 13.41
N ILE A 67 -7.80 -11.76 12.38
CA ILE A 67 -7.89 -13.23 12.52
C ILE A 67 -6.82 -13.73 13.49
N LEU A 68 -5.57 -13.30 13.32
CA LEU A 68 -4.48 -13.69 14.22
C LEU A 68 -4.72 -13.22 15.66
N PHE A 69 -5.26 -12.01 15.84
CA PHE A 69 -5.61 -11.48 17.15
C PHE A 69 -6.75 -12.28 17.82
N VAL A 70 -7.77 -12.69 17.08
CA VAL A 70 -8.85 -13.53 17.63
C VAL A 70 -8.35 -14.93 18.01
N LEU A 71 -7.51 -15.53 17.18
CA LEU A 71 -7.00 -16.89 17.41
C LEU A 71 -5.97 -16.95 18.53
N PHE A 72 -5.07 -15.97 18.60
CA PHE A 72 -3.89 -16.02 19.48
C PHE A 72 -3.83 -14.88 20.49
N GLY A 73 -4.60 -13.81 20.32
CA GLY A 73 -4.49 -12.60 21.15
C GLY A 73 -4.80 -12.85 22.62
N THR A 74 -5.79 -13.68 22.94
CA THR A 74 -6.13 -14.03 24.33
C THR A 74 -5.04 -14.89 24.99
N ALA A 75 -4.46 -15.84 24.25
CA ALA A 75 -3.38 -16.68 24.72
C ALA A 75 -2.08 -15.87 24.95
N ILE A 76 -1.74 -14.98 24.02
CA ILE A 76 -0.59 -14.06 24.15
C ILE A 76 -0.80 -13.13 25.34
N TRP A 77 -2.00 -12.54 25.48
CA TRP A 77 -2.32 -11.65 26.59
C TRP A 77 -2.21 -12.35 27.95
N ALA A 78 -2.74 -13.57 28.08
CA ALA A 78 -2.61 -14.36 29.30
C ALA A 78 -1.15 -14.74 29.59
N ALA A 79 -0.37 -15.10 28.59
CA ALA A 79 1.05 -15.40 28.76
C ALA A 79 1.86 -14.18 29.26
N LEU A 80 1.57 -12.99 28.73
CA LEU A 80 2.18 -11.73 29.18
C LEU A 80 1.85 -11.41 30.64
N GLN A 81 0.61 -11.66 31.08
CA GLN A 81 0.21 -11.44 32.48
C GLN A 81 0.89 -12.39 33.46
N ASN A 82 1.06 -13.67 33.09
CA ASN A 82 1.71 -14.68 33.94
C ASN A 82 3.23 -14.47 34.09
N GLY A 83 3.89 -13.76 33.17
CA GLY A 83 5.33 -13.48 33.25
C GLY A 83 5.71 -12.21 34.03
N VAL A 84 4.72 -11.47 34.53
CA VAL A 84 4.91 -10.23 35.33
C VAL A 84 4.69 -10.49 36.83
N HIS A 85 4.30 -11.71 37.21
CA HIS A 85 4.20 -12.21 38.59
C HIS A 85 5.36 -13.16 38.87
#